data_AF-A0A1C6FQ97-F1
#
_entry.id   AF-A0A1C6FQ97-F1
#
_cell.length_a   1.000
_cell.length_b   1.000
_cell.length_c   1.000
_cell.angle_alpha   90.00
_cell.angle_beta   90.00
_cell.angle_gamma   90.00
#
_symmetry.space_group_name_H-M   'P 1'
#
loop_
_entity.id
_entity.type
_entity.pdbx_description
1 polymer ?
#
loop_
_entity_poly.entity_id
_entity_poly.type
_entity_poly.pdbx_seq_one_letter_code
_entity_poly.pdbx_strand_id
1 'polypeptide(L)'
;MIADTSTVRDVTKVYAHNNVLWNAEPGNAIELGYGLQSEIHDLVFEDCDIIHCQYEGNMGGAAISIHQADGGHVHDVHYRNIRVEQAEQKLFDIKVLLCKYTQQVAKGEINDIHFDNIQVLNGDIPVSLIRGYQTPTEEVRVHDITFDNITFMGQKCETWQDLRLVTELANDIYVNGVRTCKQMKF
;
A
#
# COMPACT_ATOMS: atom_id res chain seq x y z
N MET A 1 7.97 -36.65 -13.37
CA MET A 1 7.78 -35.22 -13.06
C MET A 1 7.69 -35.09 -11.56
N ILE A 2 8.64 -34.40 -10.92
CA ILE A 2 8.51 -34.03 -9.51
C ILE A 2 7.47 -32.91 -9.50
N ALA A 3 6.37 -33.10 -8.76
CA ALA A 3 5.39 -32.04 -8.59
C ALA A 3 6.06 -30.85 -7.92
N ASP A 4 5.80 -29.64 -8.41
CA ASP A 4 6.26 -28.42 -7.76
C ASP A 4 5.73 -28.38 -6.31
N THR A 5 6.65 -28.51 -5.35
CA THR A 5 6.33 -28.48 -3.92
C THR A 5 6.27 -27.06 -3.37
N SER A 6 6.46 -26.03 -4.20
CA SER A 6 6.27 -24.65 -3.80
C SER A 6 4.84 -24.42 -3.33
N THR A 7 4.68 -23.68 -2.24
CA THR A 7 3.37 -23.18 -1.77
C THR A 7 3.02 -21.82 -2.39
N VAL A 8 3.89 -21.25 -3.23
CA VAL A 8 3.65 -19.99 -3.94
C VAL A 8 2.52 -20.20 -4.94
N ARG A 9 1.45 -19.42 -4.81
CA ARG A 9 0.25 -19.48 -5.65
C ARG A 9 -0.33 -18.09 -5.77
N ASP A 10 -1.00 -17.84 -6.89
CA ASP A 10 -1.79 -16.64 -7.06
C ASP A 10 -2.81 -16.50 -5.93
N VAL A 11 -2.97 -15.28 -5.45
CA VAL A 11 -4.00 -14.94 -4.45
C VAL A 11 -4.99 -14.02 -5.13
N THR A 12 -6.22 -14.50 -5.27
CA THR A 12 -7.28 -13.77 -5.95
C THR A 12 -8.64 -14.04 -5.32
N LYS A 13 -9.61 -13.14 -5.56
CA LYS A 13 -10.99 -13.23 -5.07
C LYS A 13 -11.08 -13.26 -3.55
N VAL A 14 -10.32 -12.38 -2.91
CA VAL A 14 -10.33 -12.24 -1.46
C VAL A 14 -11.15 -11.02 -1.09
N TYR A 15 -12.13 -11.23 -0.21
CA TYR A 15 -12.93 -10.16 0.38
C TYR A 15 -12.82 -10.22 1.90
N ALA A 16 -12.20 -9.20 2.49
CA ALA A 16 -12.07 -9.05 3.94
C ALA A 16 -12.87 -7.83 4.39
N HIS A 17 -13.90 -8.04 5.20
CA HIS A 17 -14.81 -6.97 5.57
C HIS A 17 -15.32 -7.04 7.01
N ASN A 18 -15.81 -5.90 7.53
CA ASN A 18 -16.33 -5.76 8.90
C ASN A 18 -15.34 -6.15 10.01
N ASN A 19 -14.09 -5.70 9.88
CA ASN A 19 -13.03 -6.01 10.84
C ASN A 19 -12.76 -4.84 11.79
N VAL A 20 -12.41 -5.15 13.03
CA VAL A 20 -11.80 -4.20 13.98
C VAL A 20 -10.37 -4.64 14.23
N LEU A 21 -9.41 -3.79 13.90
CA LEU A 21 -7.99 -4.11 13.84
C LEU A 21 -7.21 -3.32 14.88
N TRP A 22 -6.52 -4.04 15.76
CA TRP A 22 -5.51 -3.49 16.67
C TRP A 22 -4.14 -4.05 16.27
N ASN A 23 -3.32 -3.21 15.65
CA ASN A 23 -1.92 -3.50 15.40
C ASN A 23 -1.06 -2.94 16.55
N ALA A 24 -0.32 -3.83 17.21
CA ALA A 24 0.71 -3.50 18.19
C ALA A 24 2.10 -3.61 17.57
N GLU A 25 3.12 -3.07 18.25
CA GLU A 25 4.50 -3.19 17.80
C GLU A 25 4.94 -4.68 17.74
N PRO A 26 5.51 -5.19 16.61
CA PRO A 26 5.72 -4.57 15.30
C PRO A 26 4.69 -5.01 14.21
N GLY A 27 4.55 -4.22 13.15
CA GLY A 27 3.89 -4.64 11.90
C GLY A 27 3.06 -3.54 11.23
N ASN A 28 2.09 -3.96 10.42
CA ASN A 28 1.10 -3.11 9.77
C ASN A 28 -0.31 -3.63 10.08
N ALA A 29 -1.34 -2.78 10.00
CA ALA A 29 -2.71 -3.21 10.29
C ALA A 29 -3.34 -4.00 9.12
N ILE A 30 -3.24 -3.49 7.90
CA ILE A 30 -3.60 -4.21 6.67
C ILE A 30 -2.37 -4.24 5.75
N GLU A 31 -1.86 -5.44 5.45
CA GLU A 31 -0.62 -5.65 4.71
C GLU A 31 -0.82 -6.61 3.53
N LEU A 32 -0.29 -6.23 2.37
CA LEU A 32 0.08 -7.15 1.30
C LEU A 32 1.59 -7.16 1.11
N GLY A 33 2.26 -8.24 1.50
CA GLY A 33 3.73 -8.32 1.46
C GLY A 33 4.24 -9.54 2.22
N TYR A 34 5.54 -9.73 2.40
CA TYR A 34 6.67 -8.98 1.85
C TYR A 34 7.24 -9.65 0.57
N GLY A 35 7.33 -10.99 0.61
CA GLY A 35 7.93 -11.82 -0.44
C GLY A 35 6.88 -12.38 -1.40
N LEU A 36 6.12 -11.51 -2.05
CA LEU A 36 5.06 -11.90 -2.98
C LEU A 36 5.70 -12.31 -4.32
N GLN A 37 5.55 -13.57 -4.72
CA GLN A 37 6.24 -14.17 -5.88
C GLN A 37 5.32 -14.54 -7.05
N SER A 38 4.01 -14.26 -6.94
CA SER A 38 3.02 -14.58 -7.97
C SER A 38 1.99 -13.44 -8.10
N GLU A 39 0.90 -13.68 -8.82
CA GLU A 39 -0.16 -12.68 -9.01
C GLU A 39 -1.01 -12.50 -7.74
N ILE A 40 -1.26 -11.25 -7.37
CA ILE A 40 -2.09 -10.85 -6.23
C ILE A 40 -3.10 -9.82 -6.74
N HIS A 41 -4.34 -10.25 -7.01
CA HIS A 41 -5.34 -9.37 -7.63
C HIS A 41 -6.79 -9.79 -7.40
N ASP A 42 -7.77 -8.90 -7.63
CA ASP A 42 -9.19 -9.09 -7.27
C ASP A 42 -9.32 -9.24 -5.74
N LEU A 43 -8.81 -8.21 -5.04
CA LEU A 43 -8.80 -8.12 -3.57
C LEU A 43 -9.63 -6.92 -3.12
N VAL A 44 -10.47 -7.13 -2.11
CA VAL A 44 -11.28 -6.06 -1.51
C VAL A 44 -11.17 -6.09 0.02
N PHE A 45 -10.81 -4.95 0.60
CA PHE A 45 -10.83 -4.68 2.03
C PHE A 45 -11.87 -3.60 2.31
N GLU A 46 -12.94 -3.93 3.04
CA GLU A 46 -14.09 -3.03 3.18
C GLU A 46 -14.64 -2.94 4.60
N ASP A 47 -15.13 -1.75 4.98
CA ASP A 47 -15.81 -1.53 6.27
C ASP A 47 -14.94 -1.94 7.48
N CYS A 48 -13.65 -1.61 7.44
CA CYS A 48 -12.70 -1.91 8.51
C CYS A 48 -12.45 -0.72 9.45
N ASP A 49 -12.27 -0.99 10.74
CA ASP A 49 -11.85 -0.04 11.78
C ASP A 49 -10.42 -0.36 12.23
N ILE A 50 -9.45 0.48 11.89
CA ILE A 50 -8.10 0.43 12.43
C ILE A 50 -8.08 1.30 13.69
N ILE A 51 -8.29 0.68 14.85
CA ILE A 51 -8.39 1.39 16.13
C ILE A 51 -7.01 1.77 16.69
N HIS A 52 -6.00 0.95 16.40
CA HIS A 52 -4.61 1.23 16.74
C HIS A 52 -3.66 0.68 15.67
N CYS A 53 -2.69 1.50 15.26
CA CYS A 53 -1.48 1.06 14.57
C CYS A 53 -0.28 1.72 15.23
N GLN A 54 0.39 0.94 16.08
CA GLN A 54 1.52 1.41 16.88
C GLN A 54 2.79 1.58 16.04
N TYR A 55 3.72 2.38 16.55
CA TYR A 55 5.01 2.61 15.92
C TYR A 55 5.79 1.29 15.78
N GLU A 56 6.26 0.98 14.57
CA GLU A 56 6.91 -0.30 14.26
C GLU A 56 8.44 -0.24 14.45
N GLY A 57 9.05 0.94 14.36
CA GLY A 57 10.47 1.13 14.67
C GLY A 57 11.49 0.76 13.59
N ASN A 58 11.16 -0.05 12.59
CA ASN A 58 12.07 -0.45 11.50
C ASN A 58 11.67 0.09 10.13
N MET A 59 11.07 1.28 10.10
CA MET A 59 10.68 2.02 8.89
C MET A 59 9.59 1.35 8.04
N GLY A 60 9.02 0.23 8.48
CA GLY A 60 7.97 -0.53 7.79
C GLY A 60 6.55 -0.13 8.20
N GLY A 61 6.34 0.22 9.47
CA GLY A 61 5.00 0.45 10.03
C GLY A 61 4.09 1.39 9.24
N ALA A 62 2.85 0.94 9.03
CA ALA A 62 1.76 1.65 8.37
C ALA A 62 0.38 1.09 8.75
N ALA A 63 -0.64 1.94 8.70
CA ALA A 63 -2.02 1.48 8.83
C ALA A 63 -2.42 0.59 7.65
N ILE A 64 -2.11 1.02 6.43
CA ILE A 64 -2.34 0.24 5.21
C ILE A 64 -1.06 0.23 4.37
N SER A 65 -0.62 -0.94 3.96
CA SER A 65 0.64 -1.09 3.24
C SER A 65 0.62 -2.23 2.22
N ILE A 66 1.44 -2.02 1.19
CA ILE A 66 1.77 -3.01 0.19
C ILE A 66 3.30 -2.97 0.04
N HIS A 67 3.99 -4.00 0.50
CA HIS A 67 5.44 -4.12 0.40
C HIS A 67 5.77 -5.26 -0.56
N GLN A 68 6.03 -4.91 -1.83
CA GLN A 68 6.48 -5.86 -2.83
C GLN A 68 8.01 -5.92 -2.85
N ALA A 69 8.57 -7.04 -2.40
CA ALA A 69 10.01 -7.24 -2.35
C ALA A 69 10.56 -8.31 -3.32
N ASP A 70 9.67 -9.11 -3.90
CA ASP A 70 9.96 -10.22 -4.83
C ASP A 70 9.32 -9.97 -6.21
N GLY A 71 9.33 -10.96 -7.10
CA GLY A 71 8.92 -10.85 -8.51
C GLY A 71 7.42 -10.95 -8.81
N GLY A 72 6.54 -10.90 -7.81
CA GLY A 72 5.08 -11.00 -8.02
C GLY A 72 4.42 -9.71 -8.50
N HIS A 73 3.17 -9.77 -8.95
CA HIS A 73 2.43 -8.60 -9.43
C HIS A 73 1.22 -8.32 -8.55
N VAL A 74 1.17 -7.14 -7.94
CA VAL A 74 0.03 -6.71 -7.13
C VAL A 74 -0.80 -5.70 -7.92
N HIS A 75 -2.04 -6.06 -8.25
CA HIS A 75 -2.96 -5.20 -9.00
C HIS A 75 -4.44 -5.47 -8.68
N ASP A 76 -5.36 -4.62 -9.10
CA ASP A 76 -6.80 -4.74 -8.83
C ASP A 76 -7.10 -4.97 -7.32
N VAL A 77 -6.66 -4.02 -6.50
CA VAL A 77 -6.86 -4.04 -5.04
C VAL A 77 -7.67 -2.82 -4.60
N HIS A 78 -8.76 -3.05 -3.88
CA HIS A 78 -9.69 -2.01 -3.44
C HIS A 78 -9.77 -1.95 -1.92
N TYR A 79 -9.47 -0.79 -1.36
CA TYR A 79 -9.66 -0.45 0.05
C TYR A 79 -10.82 0.54 0.16
N ARG A 80 -11.91 0.15 0.83
CA ARG A 80 -13.17 0.91 0.85
C ARG A 80 -13.70 1.11 2.26
N ASN A 81 -14.23 2.29 2.57
CA ASN A 81 -14.94 2.57 3.84
C ASN A 81 -14.12 2.21 5.10
N ILE A 82 -12.84 2.58 5.13
CA ILE A 82 -11.95 2.27 6.26
C ILE A 82 -11.86 3.48 7.19
N ARG A 83 -12.00 3.24 8.48
CA ARG A 83 -11.85 4.25 9.54
C ARG A 83 -10.56 3.98 10.31
N VAL A 84 -9.73 4.99 10.47
CA VAL A 84 -8.44 4.92 11.16
C VAL A 84 -8.49 5.85 12.35
N GLU A 85 -8.51 5.30 13.56
CA GLU A 85 -8.53 6.11 14.79
C GLU A 85 -7.13 6.56 15.20
N GLN A 86 -6.11 5.73 14.94
CA GLN A 86 -4.73 6.04 15.27
C GLN A 86 -3.75 5.32 14.34
N ALA A 87 -2.79 6.06 13.80
CA ALA A 87 -1.62 5.53 13.09
C ALA A 87 -0.37 6.33 13.44
N GLU A 88 0.59 5.71 14.13
CA GLU A 88 1.73 6.41 14.74
C GLU A 88 2.90 6.68 13.78
N GLN A 89 3.01 5.93 12.68
CA GLN A 89 4.17 6.01 11.78
C GLN A 89 3.81 6.45 10.35
N LYS A 90 3.03 5.66 9.60
CA LYS A 90 2.55 5.99 8.25
C LYS A 90 1.08 5.65 8.10
N LEU A 91 0.37 6.39 7.24
CA LEU A 91 -1.00 6.05 6.87
C LEU A 91 -0.99 5.01 5.77
N PHE A 92 -0.50 5.41 4.60
CA PHE A 92 -0.29 4.54 3.44
C PHE A 92 1.21 4.32 3.24
N ASP A 93 1.61 3.08 3.01
CA ASP A 93 2.99 2.75 2.66
C ASP A 93 3.06 1.71 1.54
N ILE A 94 3.15 2.19 0.31
CA ILE A 94 3.14 1.38 -0.91
C ILE A 94 4.53 1.40 -1.52
N LYS A 95 5.20 0.25 -1.55
CA LYS A 95 6.62 0.19 -1.90
C LYS A 95 7.01 -1.04 -2.68
N VAL A 96 7.86 -0.83 -3.67
CA VAL A 96 8.77 -1.85 -4.21
C VAL A 96 10.12 -1.71 -3.52
N LEU A 97 10.70 -2.81 -3.02
CA LEU A 97 11.92 -2.76 -2.23
C LEU A 97 12.76 -4.04 -2.28
N LEU A 98 13.91 -4.04 -1.62
CA LEU A 98 14.73 -5.24 -1.46
C LEU A 98 14.16 -6.16 -0.39
N CYS A 99 13.98 -7.43 -0.73
CA CYS A 99 13.63 -8.44 0.25
C CYS A 99 14.83 -8.78 1.12
N LYS A 100 14.62 -8.84 2.44
CA LYS A 100 15.63 -9.34 3.40
C LYS A 100 15.59 -10.86 3.55
N TYR A 101 14.54 -11.51 3.04
CA TYR A 101 14.20 -12.91 3.34
C TYR A 101 14.40 -13.85 2.15
N THR A 102 14.47 -13.32 0.94
CA THR A 102 14.60 -14.08 -0.31
C THR A 102 15.76 -13.53 -1.15
N GLN A 103 16.17 -14.29 -2.17
CA GLN A 103 17.28 -13.93 -3.05
C GLN A 103 16.83 -13.52 -4.47
N GLN A 104 15.54 -13.24 -4.68
CA GLN A 104 15.07 -12.85 -6.01
C GLN A 104 15.59 -11.46 -6.38
N VAL A 105 16.22 -11.40 -7.55
CA VAL A 105 16.85 -10.18 -8.06
C VAL A 105 15.81 -9.30 -8.74
N ALA A 106 15.03 -9.87 -9.67
CA ALA A 106 13.97 -9.15 -10.37
C ALA A 106 12.89 -8.67 -9.39
N LYS A 107 12.37 -7.46 -9.62
CA LYS A 107 11.32 -6.89 -8.81
C LYS A 107 9.99 -6.92 -9.54
N GLY A 108 8.98 -7.29 -8.79
CA GLY A 108 7.60 -7.30 -9.20
C GLY A 108 7.00 -5.91 -9.23
N GLU A 109 5.75 -5.83 -9.68
CA GLU A 109 5.05 -4.57 -9.94
C GLU A 109 3.92 -4.34 -8.93
N ILE A 110 3.60 -3.06 -8.71
CA ILE A 110 2.40 -2.62 -7.97
C ILE A 110 1.69 -1.58 -8.82
N ASN A 111 0.45 -1.87 -9.22
CA ASN A 111 -0.41 -0.88 -9.88
C ASN A 111 -1.90 -1.15 -9.65
N ASP A 112 -2.79 -0.27 -10.13
CA ASP A 112 -4.25 -0.46 -10.06
C ASP A 112 -4.76 -0.68 -8.63
N ILE A 113 -4.40 0.25 -7.75
CA ILE A 113 -4.76 0.23 -6.32
C ILE A 113 -5.70 1.40 -6.03
N HIS A 114 -6.85 1.10 -5.41
CA HIS A 114 -7.91 2.07 -5.17
C HIS A 114 -8.16 2.24 -3.67
N PHE A 115 -8.08 3.47 -3.19
CA PHE A 115 -8.50 3.88 -1.86
C PHE A 115 -9.74 4.76 -1.98
N ASP A 116 -10.87 4.29 -1.49
CA ASP A 116 -12.15 5.02 -1.52
C ASP A 116 -12.73 5.14 -0.11
N ASN A 117 -13.09 6.37 0.28
CA ASN A 117 -13.73 6.66 1.56
C ASN A 117 -12.91 6.17 2.77
N ILE A 118 -11.65 6.64 2.86
CA ILE A 118 -10.79 6.40 4.03
C ILE A 118 -10.87 7.61 4.97
N GLN A 119 -11.12 7.35 6.26
CA GLN A 119 -11.36 8.39 7.26
C GLN A 119 -10.37 8.27 8.40
N VAL A 120 -9.46 9.23 8.55
CA VAL A 120 -8.62 9.35 9.75
C VAL A 120 -9.38 10.20 10.77
N LEU A 121 -9.75 9.60 11.89
CA LEU A 121 -10.71 10.19 12.82
C LEU A 121 -10.05 11.07 13.89
N ASN A 122 -8.80 10.79 14.25
CA ASN A 122 -8.09 11.48 15.32
C ASN A 122 -6.57 11.34 15.16
N GLY A 123 -5.83 12.00 16.06
CA GLY A 123 -4.37 11.88 16.18
C GLY A 123 -3.59 12.78 15.25
N ASP A 124 -2.27 12.70 15.36
CA ASP A 124 -1.38 13.32 14.40
C ASP A 124 -1.54 12.63 13.04
N ILE A 125 -1.71 13.41 11.98
CA ILE A 125 -1.84 12.88 10.62
C ILE A 125 -0.47 12.34 10.20
N PRO A 126 -0.25 11.04 10.00
CA PRO A 126 1.06 10.54 9.63
C PRO A 126 1.35 10.79 8.13
N VAL A 127 2.59 10.54 7.71
CA VAL A 127 2.98 10.65 6.30
C VAL A 127 2.39 9.51 5.48
N SER A 128 2.16 9.76 4.19
CA SER A 128 1.83 8.73 3.20
C SER A 128 2.99 8.59 2.21
N LEU A 129 3.37 7.37 1.83
CA LEU A 129 4.53 7.12 0.99
C LEU A 129 4.20 6.14 -0.13
N ILE A 130 4.56 6.53 -1.36
CA ILE A 130 4.59 5.65 -2.53
C ILE A 130 6.00 5.65 -3.09
N ARG A 131 6.61 4.47 -3.17
CA ARG A 131 8.01 4.36 -3.59
C ARG A 131 8.26 3.18 -4.53
N GLY A 132 8.74 3.47 -5.73
CA GLY A 132 9.32 2.47 -6.62
C GLY A 132 10.75 2.07 -6.23
N TYR A 133 11.36 1.23 -7.04
CA TYR A 133 12.69 0.69 -6.80
C TYR A 133 13.61 0.93 -8.01
N GLN A 134 14.89 1.22 -7.75
CA GLN A 134 15.88 1.41 -8.81
C GLN A 134 17.22 0.78 -8.43
N THR A 135 17.81 0.10 -9.38
CA THR A 135 19.21 -0.34 -9.42
C THR A 135 19.88 0.27 -10.66
N PRO A 136 21.21 0.11 -10.86
CA PRO A 136 21.84 0.55 -12.10
C PRO A 136 21.28 -0.08 -13.39
N THR A 137 20.55 -1.19 -13.31
CA THR A 137 20.07 -1.95 -14.47
C THR A 137 18.56 -2.16 -14.51
N GLU A 138 17.83 -1.74 -13.48
CA GLU A 138 16.39 -1.96 -13.34
C GLU A 138 15.74 -0.75 -12.67
N GLU A 139 14.60 -0.30 -13.18
CA GLU A 139 13.76 0.70 -12.55
C GLU A 139 12.32 0.16 -12.57
N VAL A 140 11.72 0.05 -11.40
CA VAL A 140 10.32 -0.32 -11.20
C VAL A 140 9.61 0.85 -10.57
N ARG A 141 8.53 1.30 -11.18
CA ARG A 141 7.73 2.41 -10.67
C ARG A 141 6.39 1.89 -10.19
N VAL A 142 5.92 2.42 -9.07
CA VAL A 142 4.53 2.19 -8.62
C VAL A 142 3.62 3.14 -9.40
N HIS A 143 2.52 2.64 -9.95
CA HIS A 143 1.64 3.47 -10.77
C HIS A 143 0.15 3.13 -10.66
N ASP A 144 -0.71 3.96 -11.25
CA ASP A 144 -2.17 3.78 -11.25
C ASP A 144 -2.75 3.59 -9.84
N ILE A 145 -2.44 4.55 -8.96
CA ILE A 145 -2.94 4.57 -7.58
C ILE A 145 -3.97 5.70 -7.44
N THR A 146 -5.15 5.38 -6.95
CA THR A 146 -6.26 6.32 -6.81
C THR A 146 -6.62 6.53 -5.35
N PHE A 147 -6.70 7.79 -4.94
CA PHE A 147 -7.22 8.21 -3.64
C PHE A 147 -8.46 9.05 -3.85
N ASP A 148 -9.63 8.50 -3.52
CA ASP A 148 -10.91 9.18 -3.63
C ASP A 148 -11.58 9.29 -2.25
N ASN A 149 -12.13 10.48 -1.97
CA ASN A 149 -12.92 10.73 -0.76
C ASN A 149 -12.17 10.42 0.55
N ILE A 150 -10.89 10.80 0.62
CA ILE A 150 -10.10 10.69 1.85
C ILE A 150 -10.40 11.88 2.76
N THR A 151 -10.56 11.62 4.07
CA THR A 151 -10.80 12.68 5.06
C THR A 151 -9.91 12.54 6.28
N PHE A 152 -9.35 13.66 6.75
CA PHE A 152 -8.61 13.75 8.00
C PHE A 152 -9.38 14.66 8.97
N MET A 153 -9.83 14.11 10.09
CA MET A 153 -10.64 14.80 11.12
C MET A 153 -11.85 15.54 10.50
N GLY A 154 -12.52 14.88 9.55
CA GLY A 154 -13.69 15.42 8.83
C GLY A 154 -13.37 16.46 7.75
N GLN A 155 -12.10 16.84 7.56
CA GLN A 155 -11.68 17.68 6.45
C GLN A 155 -11.32 16.81 5.24
N LYS A 156 -11.81 17.17 4.05
CA LYS A 156 -11.47 16.45 2.82
C LYS A 156 -10.02 16.71 2.42
N CYS A 157 -9.33 15.66 2.00
CA CYS A 157 -8.05 15.76 1.32
C CYS A 157 -8.31 15.93 -0.18
N GLU A 158 -8.01 17.10 -0.73
CA GLU A 158 -8.27 17.42 -2.14
C GLU A 158 -6.99 17.34 -2.99
N THR A 159 -5.83 17.34 -2.34
CA THR A 159 -4.51 17.36 -2.98
C THR A 159 -3.56 16.34 -2.37
N TRP A 160 -2.45 16.08 -3.06
CA TRP A 160 -1.39 15.22 -2.53
C TRP A 160 -0.77 15.80 -1.25
N GLN A 161 -0.72 17.14 -1.10
CA GLN A 161 -0.24 17.78 0.11
C GLN A 161 -1.15 17.49 1.31
N ASP A 162 -2.47 17.52 1.09
CA ASP A 162 -3.44 17.21 2.15
C ASP A 162 -3.29 15.77 2.62
N LEU A 163 -2.99 14.84 1.72
CA LEU A 163 -2.67 13.43 2.03
C LEU A 163 -1.29 13.23 2.70
N ARG A 164 -0.51 14.31 2.86
CA ARG A 164 0.91 14.27 3.24
C ARG A 164 1.69 13.25 2.40
N LEU A 165 1.37 13.18 1.11
CA LEU A 165 1.88 12.16 0.20
C LEU A 165 3.26 12.52 -0.31
N VAL A 166 4.21 11.59 -0.12
CA VAL A 166 5.55 11.63 -0.71
C VAL A 166 5.64 10.53 -1.75
N THR A 167 6.11 10.88 -2.94
CA THR A 167 6.28 9.94 -4.04
C THR A 167 7.73 9.91 -4.52
N GLU A 168 8.29 8.72 -4.72
CA GLU A 168 9.61 8.50 -5.33
C GLU A 168 9.47 7.35 -6.33
N LEU A 169 9.98 7.51 -7.57
CA LEU A 169 9.83 6.47 -8.61
C LEU A 169 8.37 5.98 -8.74
N ALA A 170 7.44 6.93 -8.86
CA ALA A 170 6.02 6.65 -9.08
C ALA A 170 5.49 7.50 -10.24
N ASN A 171 4.35 7.11 -10.81
CA ASN A 171 3.63 7.85 -11.85
C ASN A 171 2.14 7.53 -11.78
N ASP A 172 1.29 8.35 -12.41
CA ASP A 172 -0.14 8.04 -12.51
C ASP A 172 -0.82 7.88 -11.14
N ILE A 173 -0.53 8.82 -10.25
CA ILE A 173 -1.17 8.92 -8.94
C ILE A 173 -2.29 9.95 -9.02
N TYR A 174 -3.49 9.56 -8.61
CA TYR A 174 -4.70 10.35 -8.72
C TYR A 174 -5.25 10.66 -7.32
N VAL A 175 -5.63 11.91 -7.11
CA VAL A 175 -6.35 12.35 -5.91
C VAL A 175 -7.64 13.02 -6.38
N ASN A 176 -8.80 12.45 -6.03
CA ASN A 176 -10.13 12.91 -6.48
C ASN A 176 -10.18 13.11 -8.01
N GLY A 177 -9.64 12.14 -8.76
CA GLY A 177 -9.53 12.17 -10.22
C GLY A 177 -8.47 13.12 -10.80
N VAL A 178 -7.76 13.91 -9.99
CA VAL A 178 -6.69 14.81 -10.44
C VAL A 178 -5.33 14.09 -10.38
N ARG A 179 -4.66 13.96 -11.52
CA ARG A 179 -3.32 13.35 -11.61
C ARG A 179 -2.25 14.27 -11.01
N THR A 180 -1.62 13.84 -9.92
CA THR A 180 -0.63 14.63 -9.14
C THR A 180 0.82 14.32 -9.51
N CYS A 181 1.14 13.07 -9.89
CA CYS A 181 2.48 12.66 -10.32
C CYS A 181 2.50 12.36 -11.82
N LYS A 182 2.84 13.37 -12.65
CA LYS A 182 3.07 13.18 -14.08
C LYS A 182 4.48 12.60 -14.27
N GLN A 183 4.60 11.48 -14.96
CA GLN A 183 5.88 10.87 -15.32
C GLN A 183 6.87 11.94 -15.80
N MET A 184 7.95 12.18 -15.03
CA MET A 184 9.08 12.95 -15.52
C MET A 184 9.93 12.00 -16.36
N LYS A 185 9.85 12.16 -17.69
CA LYS A 185 10.80 11.53 -18.61
C LYS A 185 12.13 12.27 -18.44
N PHE A 186 13.13 11.60 -17.88
CA PHE A 186 14.52 12.02 -18.00
C PHE A 186 15.11 11.42 -19.28
#